data_AF-A0A2T5CB38-F1
#
_entry.id   AF-A0A2T5CB38-F1
#
_cell.length_a   1.000
_cell.length_b   1.000
_cell.length_c   1.000
_cell.angle_alpha   90.00
_cell.angle_beta   90.00
_cell.angle_gamma   90.00
#
_symmetry.space_group_name_H-M   'P 1'
#
loop_
_entity.id
_entity.type
_entity.pdbx_description
1 polymer ?
#
loop_
_entity_poly.entity_id
_entity_poly.type
_entity_poly.pdbx_seq_one_letter_code
_entity_poly.pdbx_strand_id
1 'polypeptide(L)'
;MNSKLVVYLTVLVAVLFVWILELPAGDVKAMERQVSNDLRRAEGLFFSGKFEDTDSMLGSIEEMINKIKQQDPDNVPVRSLEQRLNRQRADLSRRWSGPETEKKSVEAEVQASPPSSIDRPADLPRNTRQAVRDLDRAIGSIETSDKDRLSRLKQGHNLDRLDTILADIQSKLDNLPVLFEQVQAAADGDGASDHPDIGERREKIKSVVQWAGQEMSEVRSQAEQRLAGTKSAEQDADALRTIYQEYDAQYFSPVNNLSYEHAVEKIIEAFNLFEKYSADKGRIEKMLVDFESKYGDTRQQVDQSTGDMAHGRAWENLKRAMDSMDQVPARLAQGLKSAIDLELEMLPRRHDFYRLERHEEIGKLVSYQKKYAPQEPGMGDIDAVLASDLKQFEQAIDRREWPACQGNISDRQGALDYFKQTWGQNPDHNYQVLGTVITGEWSVQERDLTGRPVMYGLPVLLAVQKPEDRAKGLARVFILTVRTPESASPEMKPPFTSDTVGDSYFVRAKKIK
;
A
#
# COMPACT_ATOMS: atom_id res chain seq x y z
N MET A 1 51.65 -5.10 -29.09
CA MET A 1 51.34 -5.27 -27.65
C MET A 1 49.94 -4.73 -27.40
N ASN A 2 49.11 -5.54 -26.75
CA ASN A 2 47.69 -5.71 -27.11
C ASN A 2 46.75 -4.64 -26.51
N SER A 3 45.95 -4.04 -27.40
CA SER A 3 44.81 -3.17 -27.14
C SER A 3 43.63 -3.82 -26.38
N LYS A 4 43.78 -5.08 -25.94
CA LYS A 4 42.88 -5.75 -24.98
C LYS A 4 43.27 -5.55 -23.52
N LEU A 5 44.52 -5.15 -23.23
CA LEU A 5 44.98 -4.95 -21.85
C LEU A 5 44.56 -3.59 -21.28
N VAL A 6 44.45 -2.57 -22.13
CA VAL A 6 44.05 -1.21 -21.71
C VAL A 6 42.55 -1.15 -21.40
N VAL A 7 41.71 -1.88 -22.13
CA VAL A 7 40.26 -1.97 -21.85
C VAL A 7 39.96 -2.78 -20.58
N TYR A 8 40.77 -3.80 -20.27
CA TYR A 8 40.62 -4.54 -19.01
C TYR A 8 41.08 -3.74 -17.79
N LEU A 9 42.09 -2.87 -17.92
CA LEU A 9 42.58 -2.06 -16.81
C LEU A 9 41.65 -0.88 -16.47
N THR A 10 40.95 -0.29 -17.46
CA THR A 10 39.91 0.72 -17.18
C THR A 10 38.58 0.10 -16.71
N VAL A 11 38.26 -1.15 -17.07
CA VAL A 11 37.08 -1.84 -16.54
C VAL A 11 37.32 -2.40 -15.12
N LEU A 12 38.55 -2.78 -14.75
CA LEU A 12 38.88 -3.19 -13.37
C LEU A 12 38.99 -2.01 -12.40
N VAL A 13 39.29 -0.80 -12.87
CA VAL A 13 39.28 0.42 -12.04
C VAL A 13 37.87 1.05 -11.98
N ALA A 14 36.99 0.77 -12.95
CA ALA A 14 35.59 1.22 -12.93
C ALA A 14 34.62 0.31 -12.14
N VAL A 15 35.02 -0.92 -11.79
CA VAL A 15 34.24 -1.79 -10.87
C VAL A 15 34.68 -1.62 -9.40
N LEU A 16 35.76 -0.87 -9.15
CA LEU A 16 36.27 -0.56 -7.80
C LEU A 16 35.90 0.85 -7.29
N PHE A 17 35.09 1.62 -8.04
CA PHE A 17 34.82 3.03 -7.71
C PHE A 17 33.35 3.47 -7.89
N VAL A 18 32.39 2.69 -7.38
CA VAL A 18 31.00 3.12 -7.06
C VAL A 18 30.49 2.09 -6.03
N TRP A 19 30.36 2.28 -4.71
CA TRP A 19 29.96 3.39 -3.85
C TRP A 19 30.86 3.41 -2.59
N ILE A 20 31.68 4.45 -2.42
CA ILE A 20 31.92 4.99 -1.08
C ILE A 20 30.78 5.98 -0.89
N LEU A 21 29.62 5.47 -0.45
CA LEU A 21 28.74 6.30 0.34
C LEU A 21 29.29 6.24 1.75
N GLU A 22 29.54 7.40 2.33
CA GLU A 22 29.66 7.53 3.77
C GLU A 22 28.38 6.95 4.39
N LEU A 23 28.47 5.70 4.83
CA LEU A 23 27.44 5.10 5.67
C LEU A 23 27.45 5.91 6.96
N PRO A 24 26.30 6.45 7.40
CA PRO A 24 26.23 7.07 8.71
C PRO A 24 26.69 6.02 9.73
N ALA A 25 27.54 6.44 10.66
CA ALA A 25 27.83 5.65 11.84
C ALA A 25 26.49 5.28 12.50
N GLY A 26 26.16 3.98 12.53
CA GLY A 26 25.04 3.48 13.33
C GLY A 26 23.98 2.66 12.61
N ASP A 27 24.36 1.61 11.85
CA ASP A 27 23.47 0.45 11.80
C ASP A 27 24.25 -0.85 11.99
N VAL A 28 24.48 -1.18 13.26
CA VAL A 28 25.07 -2.43 13.73
C VAL A 28 24.34 -3.65 13.14
N LYS A 29 23.01 -3.56 12.93
CA LYS A 29 22.23 -4.66 12.32
C LYS A 29 22.52 -4.84 10.83
N ALA A 30 22.84 -3.78 10.11
CA ALA A 30 23.27 -3.89 8.71
C ALA A 30 24.62 -4.60 8.61
N MET A 31 25.57 -4.27 9.51
CA MET A 31 26.86 -4.95 9.61
C MET A 31 26.72 -6.42 10.03
N GLU A 32 25.85 -6.76 10.97
CA GLU A 32 25.55 -8.15 11.34
C GLU A 32 25.04 -8.98 10.16
N ARG A 33 24.10 -8.42 9.38
CA ARG A 33 23.56 -9.07 8.17
C ARG A 33 24.65 -9.30 7.13
N GLN A 34 25.52 -8.31 6.94
CA GLN A 34 26.65 -8.42 6.02
C GLN A 34 27.62 -9.52 6.46
N VAL A 35 28.04 -9.54 7.73
CA VAL A 35 28.90 -10.58 8.29
C VAL A 35 28.29 -11.98 8.14
N SER A 36 26.99 -12.15 8.39
CA SER A 36 26.32 -13.45 8.24
C SER A 36 26.28 -13.94 6.78
N ASN A 37 26.09 -13.02 5.82
CA ASN A 37 26.14 -13.33 4.40
C ASN A 37 27.57 -13.67 3.95
N ASP A 38 28.55 -12.94 4.43
CA ASP A 38 29.95 -13.15 4.07
C ASP A 38 30.50 -14.45 4.67
N LEU A 39 30.09 -14.86 5.88
CA LEU A 39 30.38 -16.19 6.42
C LEU A 39 29.83 -17.33 5.55
N ARG A 40 28.63 -17.16 4.96
CA ARG A 40 28.08 -18.16 4.01
C ARG A 40 28.84 -18.19 2.69
N ARG A 41 29.31 -17.04 2.21
CA ARG A 41 30.13 -16.95 1.01
C ARG A 41 31.51 -17.57 1.23
N ALA A 42 32.14 -17.31 2.36
CA ALA A 42 33.39 -17.95 2.76
C ALA A 42 33.25 -19.48 2.82
N GLU A 43 32.12 -19.98 3.34
CA GLU A 43 31.80 -21.42 3.32
C GLU A 43 31.68 -21.97 1.89
N GLY A 44 31.01 -21.25 0.98
CA GLY A 44 30.94 -21.61 -0.43
C GLY A 44 32.30 -21.62 -1.12
N LEU A 45 33.15 -20.63 -0.85
CA LEU A 45 34.52 -20.56 -1.36
C LEU A 45 35.38 -21.73 -0.86
N PHE A 46 35.24 -22.06 0.43
CA PHE A 46 35.90 -23.21 1.06
C PHE A 46 35.53 -24.53 0.39
N PHE A 47 34.24 -24.79 0.16
CA PHE A 47 33.79 -26.01 -0.52
C PHE A 47 34.15 -26.04 -2.01
N SER A 48 34.36 -24.88 -2.63
CA SER A 48 34.87 -24.78 -4.00
C SER A 48 36.39 -24.95 -4.13
N GLY A 49 37.10 -25.18 -3.02
CA GLY A 49 38.56 -25.36 -2.98
C GLY A 49 39.36 -24.07 -3.13
N LYS A 50 38.70 -22.90 -3.05
CA LYS A 50 39.34 -21.58 -3.15
C LYS A 50 39.80 -21.14 -1.76
N PHE A 51 40.82 -21.81 -1.24
CA PHE A 51 41.24 -21.62 0.15
C PHE A 51 41.81 -20.22 0.39
N GLU A 52 42.65 -19.69 -0.51
CA GLU A 52 43.21 -18.32 -0.43
C GLU A 52 42.13 -17.23 -0.36
N ASP A 53 41.11 -17.34 -1.22
CA ASP A 53 39.95 -16.44 -1.21
C ASP A 53 39.15 -16.60 0.09
N THR A 54 39.05 -17.82 0.62
CA THR A 54 38.40 -18.09 1.91
C THR A 54 39.15 -17.41 3.06
N ASP A 55 40.47 -17.55 3.13
CA ASP A 55 41.29 -16.95 4.19
C ASP A 55 41.20 -15.41 4.19
N SER A 56 41.33 -14.80 3.00
CA SER A 56 41.17 -13.36 2.83
C SER A 56 39.77 -12.88 3.26
N MET A 57 38.73 -13.65 2.96
CA MET A 57 37.36 -13.29 3.33
C MET A 57 37.11 -13.45 4.84
N LEU A 58 37.67 -14.49 5.48
CA LEU A 58 37.62 -14.65 6.94
C LEU A 58 38.36 -13.52 7.66
N GLY A 59 39.46 -13.01 7.11
CA GLY A 59 40.15 -11.80 7.61
C GLY A 59 39.27 -10.56 7.58
N SER A 60 38.58 -10.30 6.45
CA SER A 60 37.63 -9.17 6.33
C SER A 60 36.44 -9.30 7.29
N ILE A 61 35.93 -10.51 7.51
CA ILE A 61 34.87 -10.79 8.47
C ILE A 61 35.31 -10.47 9.90
N GLU A 62 36.54 -10.82 10.27
CA GLU A 62 37.10 -10.50 11.60
C GLU A 62 37.18 -8.99 11.84
N GLU A 63 37.63 -8.22 10.84
CA GLU A 63 37.65 -6.76 10.94
C GLU A 63 36.25 -6.16 11.14
N MET A 64 35.25 -6.68 10.44
CA MET A 64 33.86 -6.23 10.61
C MET A 64 33.30 -6.60 12.00
N ILE A 65 33.59 -7.80 12.50
CA ILE A 65 33.21 -8.18 13.87
C ILE A 65 33.87 -7.27 14.90
N ASN A 66 35.14 -6.90 14.71
CA ASN A 66 35.83 -5.96 15.59
C ASN A 66 35.22 -4.54 15.52
N LYS A 67 34.77 -4.09 14.35
CA LYS A 67 34.03 -2.82 14.21
C LYS A 67 32.67 -2.86 14.92
N ILE A 68 31.94 -3.98 14.80
CA ILE A 68 30.68 -4.17 15.54
C ILE A 68 30.93 -4.08 17.05
N LYS A 69 31.96 -4.76 17.57
CA LYS A 69 32.34 -4.71 18.99
C LYS A 69 32.72 -3.31 19.49
N GLN A 70 33.37 -2.51 18.65
CA GLN A 70 33.74 -1.14 18.99
C GLN A 70 32.51 -0.20 19.05
N GLN A 71 31.50 -0.47 18.24
CA GLN A 71 30.27 0.34 18.17
C GLN A 71 29.19 -0.12 19.15
N ASP A 72 29.14 -1.41 19.48
CA ASP A 72 28.19 -2.01 20.42
C ASP A 72 28.85 -3.18 21.19
N PRO A 73 29.51 -2.89 22.33
CA PRO A 73 30.22 -3.90 23.13
C PRO A 73 29.33 -5.00 23.71
N ASP A 74 28.03 -4.74 23.88
CA ASP A 74 27.05 -5.66 24.48
C ASP A 74 26.19 -6.39 23.42
N ASN A 75 26.60 -6.35 22.16
CA ASN A 75 25.88 -6.98 21.05
C ASN A 75 25.77 -8.51 21.22
N VAL A 76 24.56 -8.99 21.51
CA VAL A 76 24.28 -10.42 21.76
C VAL A 76 24.63 -11.32 20.56
N PRO A 77 24.34 -10.95 19.29
CA PRO A 77 24.75 -11.71 18.10
C PRO A 77 26.25 -11.91 17.88
N VAL A 78 27.11 -10.97 18.31
CA VAL A 78 28.56 -11.01 18.03
C VAL A 78 29.21 -12.33 18.45
N ARG A 79 28.89 -12.86 19.64
CA ARG A 79 29.45 -14.14 20.13
C ARG A 79 29.17 -15.31 19.19
N SER A 80 27.99 -15.33 18.57
CA SER A 80 27.61 -16.37 17.61
C SER A 80 28.39 -16.25 16.30
N LEU A 81 28.58 -15.01 15.81
CA LEU A 81 29.36 -14.73 14.61
C LEU A 81 30.84 -15.10 14.80
N GLU A 82 31.42 -14.82 15.97
CA GLU A 82 32.78 -15.23 16.33
C GLU A 82 32.94 -16.75 16.39
N GLN A 83 31.98 -17.46 16.98
CA GLN A 83 32.02 -18.92 17.02
C GLN A 83 31.99 -19.52 15.60
N ARG A 84 31.21 -18.94 14.69
CA ARG A 84 31.17 -19.38 13.28
C ARG A 84 32.47 -19.07 12.55
N LEU A 85 33.02 -17.87 12.72
CA LEU A 85 34.33 -17.50 12.18
C LEU A 85 35.42 -18.46 12.66
N ASN A 86 35.47 -18.76 13.96
CA ASN A 86 36.47 -19.65 14.56
C ASN A 86 36.34 -21.09 14.05
N ARG A 87 35.12 -21.59 13.85
CA ARG A 87 34.89 -22.92 13.24
C ARG A 87 35.40 -22.96 11.81
N GLN A 88 35.05 -21.98 10.97
CA GLN A 88 35.50 -21.93 9.59
C GLN A 88 37.03 -21.80 9.48
N ARG A 89 37.68 -21.04 10.37
CA ARG A 89 39.15 -21.01 10.46
C ARG A 89 39.77 -22.34 10.87
N ALA A 90 39.16 -23.04 11.83
CA ALA A 90 39.63 -24.36 12.26
C ALA A 90 39.49 -25.42 11.14
N ASP A 91 38.42 -25.34 10.35
CA ASP A 91 38.22 -26.23 9.21
C ASP A 91 39.16 -25.86 8.04
N LEU A 92 39.41 -24.56 7.83
CA LEU A 92 40.39 -24.07 6.87
C LEU A 92 41.81 -24.53 7.24
N SER A 93 42.24 -24.38 8.49
CA SER A 93 43.59 -24.78 8.92
C SER A 93 43.80 -26.31 8.84
N ARG A 94 42.78 -27.10 9.17
CA ARG A 94 42.82 -28.57 9.02
C ARG A 94 42.96 -29.01 7.56
N ARG A 95 42.40 -28.26 6.61
CA ARG A 95 42.46 -28.58 5.18
C ARG A 95 43.65 -27.97 4.45
N TRP A 96 44.07 -26.77 4.83
CA TRP A 96 45.21 -26.06 4.24
C TRP A 96 46.54 -26.70 4.61
N SER A 97 46.68 -27.20 5.84
CA SER A 97 47.94 -27.79 6.33
C SER A 97 48.23 -29.17 5.75
N GLY A 98 47.32 -29.75 4.95
CA GLY A 98 47.41 -31.13 4.46
C GLY A 98 47.38 -32.18 5.60
N PRO A 99 47.07 -33.45 5.28
CA PRO A 99 47.16 -34.51 6.27
C PRO A 99 48.62 -34.95 6.42
N GLU A 100 49.34 -34.42 7.41
CA GLU A 100 50.61 -35.01 7.82
C GLU A 100 50.33 -36.25 8.66
N THR A 101 50.60 -37.40 8.06
CA THR A 101 50.87 -38.67 8.75
C THR A 101 51.89 -38.49 9.87
N GLU A 102 51.49 -38.70 11.11
CA GLU A 102 52.41 -39.19 12.15
C GLU A 102 51.88 -40.48 12.77
N LYS A 103 52.50 -41.59 12.33
CA LYS A 103 52.70 -42.76 13.18
C LYS A 103 53.52 -42.31 14.39
N LYS A 104 52.97 -42.45 15.59
CA LYS A 104 53.78 -42.65 16.79
C LYS A 104 53.36 -43.96 17.46
N SER A 105 54.20 -44.96 17.19
CA SER A 105 54.47 -46.09 18.07
C SER A 105 54.83 -45.61 19.47
N VAL A 106 54.18 -46.18 20.47
CA VAL A 106 54.77 -46.33 21.81
C VAL A 106 54.60 -47.79 22.19
N GLU A 107 55.70 -48.54 22.07
CA GLU A 107 55.96 -49.70 22.92
C GLU A 107 56.07 -49.22 24.37
N ALA A 108 55.22 -49.77 25.23
CA ALA A 108 55.50 -49.89 26.65
C ALA A 108 55.02 -51.28 27.07
N GLU A 109 56.01 -52.11 27.39
CA GLU A 109 55.89 -53.50 27.79
C GLU A 109 55.34 -53.60 29.22
N VAL A 110 54.25 -54.36 29.36
CA VAL A 110 53.86 -55.25 30.47
C VAL A 110 53.74 -54.67 31.89
N GLN A 111 52.49 -54.62 32.36
CA GLN A 111 52.15 -55.36 33.59
C GLN A 111 50.70 -55.85 33.55
N ALA A 112 50.56 -57.17 33.40
CA ALA A 112 49.32 -57.88 33.56
C ALA A 112 48.94 -57.98 35.05
N SER A 113 47.71 -57.64 35.36
CA SER A 113 46.98 -58.17 36.52
C SER A 113 45.53 -58.35 36.07
N PRO A 114 44.97 -59.57 36.12
CA PRO A 114 43.63 -59.83 35.58
C PRO A 114 42.58 -59.25 36.52
N PRO A 115 41.58 -58.49 36.04
CA PRO A 115 40.32 -58.39 36.76
C PRO A 115 39.53 -59.67 36.52
N SER A 116 39.04 -60.22 37.63
CA SER A 116 38.21 -61.40 37.75
C SER A 116 37.12 -61.48 36.68
N SER A 117 37.01 -62.65 36.07
CA SER A 117 35.89 -63.08 35.24
C SER A 117 34.57 -62.91 35.98
N ILE A 118 33.78 -61.94 35.54
CA ILE A 118 32.32 -62.01 35.66
C ILE A 118 31.87 -62.87 34.48
N ASP A 119 31.15 -63.95 34.76
CA ASP A 119 30.57 -64.86 33.76
C ASP A 119 29.87 -64.06 32.64
N ARG A 120 30.48 -64.05 31.45
CA ARG A 120 29.79 -63.68 30.22
C ARG A 120 29.06 -64.92 29.70
N PRO A 121 27.78 -64.82 29.32
CA PRO A 121 27.13 -65.90 28.58
C PRO A 121 27.93 -66.22 27.31
N ALA A 122 27.92 -67.49 26.91
CA ALA A 122 28.67 -67.99 25.77
C ALA A 122 28.35 -67.20 24.50
N ASP A 123 29.38 -66.75 23.79
CA ASP A 123 29.27 -65.92 22.59
C ASP A 123 28.39 -66.60 21.52
N LEU A 124 27.41 -65.90 20.95
CA LEU A 124 26.42 -66.50 20.04
C LEU A 124 27.07 -67.25 18.86
N PRO A 125 26.58 -68.44 18.48
CA PRO A 125 27.05 -69.17 17.31
C PRO A 125 26.97 -68.36 16.01
N ARG A 126 27.82 -68.70 15.03
CA ARG A 126 28.09 -67.83 13.86
C ARG A 126 26.84 -67.51 13.04
N ASN A 127 25.94 -68.47 12.84
CA ASN A 127 24.74 -68.28 12.02
C ASN A 127 23.70 -67.42 12.77
N THR A 128 23.45 -67.75 14.04
CA THR A 128 22.61 -66.93 14.93
C THR A 128 23.12 -65.49 15.03
N ARG A 129 24.43 -65.29 15.17
CA ARG A 129 25.05 -63.96 15.22
C ARG A 129 24.85 -63.16 13.92
N GLN A 130 24.87 -63.83 12.78
CA GLN A 130 24.65 -63.16 11.49
C GLN A 130 23.18 -62.73 11.33
N ALA A 131 22.23 -63.60 11.67
CA ALA A 131 20.80 -63.24 11.66
C ALA A 131 20.49 -62.09 12.63
N VAL A 132 21.09 -62.11 13.83
CA VAL A 132 20.96 -61.01 14.81
C VAL A 132 21.51 -59.70 14.26
N ARG A 133 22.64 -59.71 13.55
CA ARG A 133 23.18 -58.50 12.90
C ARG A 133 22.25 -57.92 11.84
N ASP A 134 21.58 -58.77 11.06
CA ASP A 134 20.68 -58.32 10.00
C ASP A 134 19.42 -57.69 10.61
N LEU A 135 18.89 -58.27 11.69
CA LEU A 135 17.84 -57.67 12.51
C LEU A 135 18.29 -56.34 13.16
N ASP A 136 19.47 -56.31 13.78
CA ASP A 136 20.01 -55.10 14.43
C ASP A 136 20.26 -53.98 13.42
N ARG A 137 20.64 -54.29 12.17
CA ARG A 137 20.71 -53.29 11.08
C ARG A 137 19.34 -52.72 10.72
N ALA A 138 18.32 -53.56 10.64
CA ALA A 138 16.96 -53.11 10.35
C ALA A 138 16.43 -52.21 11.47
N ILE A 139 16.60 -52.63 12.72
CA ILE A 139 16.26 -51.83 13.92
C ILE A 139 17.05 -50.52 13.92
N GLY A 140 18.37 -50.57 13.71
CA GLY A 140 19.23 -49.39 13.69
C GLY A 140 18.85 -48.39 12.59
N SER A 141 18.43 -48.87 11.41
CA SER A 141 17.93 -48.03 10.33
C SER A 141 16.68 -47.24 10.76
N ILE A 142 15.74 -47.91 11.44
CA ILE A 142 14.51 -47.29 11.95
C ILE A 142 14.83 -46.26 13.05
N GLU A 143 15.68 -46.63 14.01
CA GLU A 143 16.02 -45.78 15.17
C GLU A 143 16.90 -44.58 14.82
N THR A 144 17.56 -44.59 13.65
CA THR A 144 18.42 -43.50 13.20
C THR A 144 17.82 -42.75 12.02
N SER A 145 17.74 -43.40 10.86
CA SER A 145 17.38 -42.76 9.59
C SER A 145 15.90 -42.41 9.56
N ASP A 146 15.03 -43.33 9.94
CA ASP A 146 13.59 -43.08 9.90
C ASP A 146 13.13 -42.17 11.07
N LYS A 147 13.81 -42.24 12.22
CA LYS A 147 13.65 -41.24 13.30
C LYS A 147 13.92 -39.81 12.85
N ASP A 148 15.00 -39.58 12.10
CA ASP A 148 15.31 -38.26 11.54
C ASP A 148 14.27 -37.84 10.50
N ARG A 149 13.82 -38.77 9.63
CA ARG A 149 12.75 -38.50 8.66
C ARG A 149 11.44 -38.10 9.34
N LEU A 150 11.02 -38.80 10.39
CA LEU A 150 9.83 -38.45 11.18
C LEU A 150 9.99 -37.09 11.87
N SER A 151 11.18 -36.80 12.42
CA SER A 151 11.48 -35.49 13.03
C SER A 151 11.40 -34.33 12.03
N ARG A 152 11.90 -34.53 10.81
CA ARG A 152 11.81 -33.52 9.73
C ARG A 152 10.36 -33.31 9.28
N LEU A 153 9.56 -34.38 9.20
CA LEU A 153 8.12 -34.29 8.91
C LEU A 153 7.39 -33.50 10.01
N LYS A 154 7.70 -33.73 11.29
CA LYS A 154 7.17 -32.93 12.42
C LYS A 154 7.51 -31.45 12.30
N GLN A 155 8.66 -31.11 11.71
CA GLN A 155 9.05 -29.72 11.46
C GLN A 155 8.36 -29.11 10.22
N GLY A 156 7.66 -29.91 9.42
CA GLY A 156 6.93 -29.48 8.22
C GLY A 156 7.70 -29.65 6.91
N HIS A 157 8.85 -30.33 6.94
CA HIS A 157 9.62 -30.62 5.73
C HIS A 157 9.06 -31.85 5.00
N ASN A 158 9.06 -31.82 3.67
CA ASN A 158 8.66 -32.94 2.79
C ASN A 158 7.22 -33.45 3.02
N LEU A 159 6.29 -32.57 3.40
CA LEU A 159 4.87 -32.93 3.57
C LEU A 159 4.24 -33.43 2.26
N ASP A 160 4.77 -33.04 1.10
CA ASP A 160 4.40 -33.56 -0.22
C ASP A 160 4.66 -35.07 -0.37
N ARG A 161 5.55 -35.65 0.45
CA ARG A 161 5.90 -37.07 0.46
C ARG A 161 5.45 -37.80 1.72
N LEU A 162 4.57 -37.18 2.52
CA LEU A 162 4.12 -37.70 3.81
C LEU A 162 3.72 -39.17 3.72
N ASP A 163 2.76 -39.48 2.85
CA ASP A 163 2.21 -40.83 2.73
C ASP A 163 3.25 -41.85 2.27
N THR A 164 4.13 -41.47 1.33
CA THR A 164 5.19 -42.34 0.83
C THR A 164 6.22 -42.65 1.92
N ILE A 165 6.61 -41.66 2.73
CA ILE A 165 7.57 -41.85 3.82
C ILE A 165 6.97 -42.73 4.91
N LEU A 166 5.73 -42.47 5.33
CA LEU A 166 5.07 -43.26 6.35
C LEU A 166 4.85 -44.72 5.91
N ALA A 167 4.51 -44.94 4.64
CA ALA A 167 4.36 -46.30 4.08
C ALA A 167 5.68 -47.08 4.06
N ASP A 168 6.81 -46.43 3.72
CA ASP A 168 8.14 -47.06 3.74
C ASP A 168 8.53 -47.48 5.18
N ILE A 169 8.28 -46.62 6.16
CA ILE A 169 8.57 -46.93 7.57
C ILE A 169 7.69 -48.08 8.05
N GLN A 170 6.39 -48.06 7.74
CA GLN A 170 5.47 -49.14 8.08
C GLN A 170 5.92 -50.48 7.49
N SER A 171 6.35 -50.50 6.22
CA SER A 171 6.84 -51.73 5.57
C SER A 171 8.09 -52.30 6.27
N LYS A 172 8.99 -51.47 6.79
CA LYS A 172 10.16 -51.93 7.56
C LYS A 172 9.76 -52.50 8.91
N LEU A 173 8.79 -51.87 9.59
CA LEU A 173 8.24 -52.37 10.85
C LEU A 173 7.58 -53.74 10.67
N ASP A 174 6.79 -53.90 9.60
CA ASP A 174 6.12 -55.15 9.26
C ASP A 174 7.12 -56.28 8.92
N ASN A 175 8.34 -55.93 8.50
CA ASN A 175 9.42 -56.88 8.21
C ASN A 175 10.23 -57.30 9.45
N LEU A 176 10.16 -56.56 10.57
CA LEU A 176 10.91 -56.92 11.80
C LEU A 176 10.51 -58.29 12.38
N PRO A 177 9.22 -58.68 12.43
CA PRO A 177 8.82 -60.03 12.86
C PRO A 177 9.42 -61.13 11.97
N VAL A 178 9.46 -60.93 10.65
CA VAL A 178 10.02 -61.89 9.70
C VAL A 178 11.52 -62.09 9.93
N LEU A 179 12.26 -61.00 10.15
CA LEU A 179 13.68 -61.07 10.51
C LEU A 179 13.91 -61.75 11.87
N PHE A 180 12.99 -61.56 12.81
CA PHE A 180 13.06 -62.21 14.11
C PHE A 180 12.78 -63.71 14.06
N GLU A 181 11.87 -64.16 13.19
CA GLU A 181 11.66 -65.59 12.90
C GLU A 181 12.94 -66.24 12.34
N GLN A 182 13.68 -65.53 11.48
CA GLN A 182 14.97 -66.00 10.96
C GLN A 182 16.03 -66.13 12.08
N VAL A 183 16.03 -65.19 13.03
CA VAL A 183 16.88 -65.28 14.24
C VAL A 183 16.51 -66.50 15.08
N GLN A 184 15.21 -66.77 15.28
CA GLN A 184 14.75 -67.95 16.04
C GLN A 184 15.14 -69.25 15.35
N ALA A 185 14.89 -69.38 14.04
CA ALA A 185 15.26 -70.57 13.28
C ALA A 185 16.78 -70.84 13.31
N ALA A 186 17.60 -69.79 13.22
CA ALA A 186 19.05 -69.92 13.36
C ALA A 186 19.48 -70.33 14.77
N ALA A 187 18.85 -69.76 15.80
CA ALA A 187 19.11 -70.09 17.20
C ALA A 187 18.71 -71.52 17.55
N ASP A 188 17.57 -72.00 17.04
CA ASP A 188 17.11 -73.38 17.22
C ASP A 188 18.08 -74.38 16.56
N GLY A 189 18.55 -74.07 15.34
CA GLY A 189 19.55 -74.88 14.64
C GLY A 189 20.92 -74.92 15.32
N ASP A 190 21.28 -73.84 16.02
CA ASP A 190 22.56 -73.71 16.75
C ASP A 190 22.45 -74.11 18.23
N GLY A 191 21.27 -74.52 18.72
CA GLY A 191 21.02 -74.88 20.13
C GLY A 191 21.11 -73.70 21.12
N ALA A 192 20.89 -72.48 20.64
CA ALA A 192 21.07 -71.22 21.36
C ALA A 192 19.75 -70.50 21.69
N SER A 193 18.59 -71.16 21.55
CA SER A 193 17.25 -70.55 21.67
C SER A 193 16.98 -69.87 23.02
N ASP A 194 17.60 -70.36 24.10
CA ASP A 194 17.47 -69.81 25.45
C ASP A 194 18.51 -68.70 25.76
N HIS A 195 19.28 -68.24 24.76
CA HIS A 195 20.27 -67.20 24.96
C HIS A 195 19.61 -65.85 25.28
N PRO A 196 20.05 -65.12 26.33
CA PRO A 196 19.43 -63.87 26.78
C PRO A 196 19.34 -62.80 25.68
N ASP A 197 20.32 -62.74 24.78
CA ASP A 197 20.30 -61.82 23.62
C ASP A 197 19.02 -61.93 22.78
N ILE A 198 18.49 -63.14 22.58
CA ILE A 198 17.29 -63.35 21.73
C ILE A 198 16.06 -62.75 22.43
N GLY A 199 15.97 -62.92 23.75
CA GLY A 199 14.94 -62.28 24.58
C GLY A 199 15.01 -60.76 24.53
N GLU A 200 16.22 -60.19 24.64
CA GLU A 200 16.44 -58.75 24.52
C GLU A 200 15.99 -58.19 23.16
N ARG A 201 16.28 -58.89 22.05
CA ARG A 201 15.86 -58.44 20.71
C ARG A 201 14.35 -58.51 20.54
N ARG A 202 13.66 -59.49 21.15
CA ARG A 202 12.19 -59.54 21.17
C ARG A 202 11.59 -58.30 21.81
N GLU A 203 12.10 -57.91 22.97
CA GLU A 203 11.63 -56.71 23.67
C GLU A 203 12.03 -55.43 22.93
N LYS A 204 13.22 -55.41 22.31
CA LYS A 204 13.65 -54.29 21.46
C LYS A 204 12.73 -54.05 20.27
N ILE A 205 12.31 -55.11 19.56
CA ILE A 205 11.36 -55.00 18.44
C ILE A 205 10.04 -54.39 18.93
N LYS A 206 9.48 -54.88 20.05
CA LYS A 206 8.24 -54.32 20.61
C LYS A 206 8.38 -52.83 20.91
N SER A 207 9.50 -52.44 21.54
CA SER A 207 9.78 -51.03 21.85
C SER A 207 9.88 -50.16 20.60
N VAL A 208 10.58 -50.62 19.55
CA VAL A 208 10.73 -49.88 18.29
C VAL A 208 9.41 -49.76 17.54
N VAL A 209 8.62 -50.84 17.46
CA VAL A 209 7.31 -50.83 16.81
C VAL A 209 6.35 -49.89 17.53
N GLN A 210 6.31 -49.94 18.86
CA GLN A 210 5.46 -49.05 19.65
C GLN A 210 5.87 -47.58 19.47
N TRP A 211 7.16 -47.27 19.59
CA TRP A 211 7.68 -45.92 19.40
C TRP A 211 7.37 -45.38 17.99
N ALA A 212 7.70 -46.15 16.95
CA ALA A 212 7.50 -45.71 15.58
C ALA A 212 6.00 -45.55 15.25
N GLY A 213 5.13 -46.43 15.76
CA GLY A 213 3.68 -46.30 15.60
C GLY A 213 3.11 -45.02 16.23
N GLN A 214 3.55 -44.68 17.44
CA GLN A 214 3.17 -43.42 18.11
C GLN A 214 3.66 -42.20 17.33
N GLU A 215 4.93 -42.20 16.94
CA GLU A 215 5.54 -41.11 16.17
C GLU A 215 4.86 -40.89 14.81
N MET A 216 4.55 -41.95 14.07
CA MET A 216 3.83 -41.85 12.80
C MET A 216 2.41 -41.29 12.98
N SER A 217 1.72 -41.66 14.07
CA SER A 217 0.40 -41.11 14.40
C SER A 217 0.46 -39.62 14.72
N GLU A 218 1.45 -39.19 15.51
CA GLU A 218 1.68 -37.78 15.81
C GLU A 218 2.04 -36.97 14.56
N VAL A 219 2.91 -37.51 13.69
CA VAL A 219 3.27 -36.89 12.41
C VAL A 219 2.04 -36.67 11.54
N ARG A 220 1.15 -37.67 11.41
CA ARG A 220 -0.11 -37.52 10.66
C ARG A 220 -0.99 -36.42 11.23
N SER A 221 -1.24 -36.46 12.54
CA SER A 221 -2.09 -35.46 13.20
C SER A 221 -1.55 -34.03 13.03
N GLN A 222 -0.24 -33.83 13.20
CA GLN A 222 0.38 -32.52 13.00
C GLN A 222 0.35 -32.06 11.55
N ALA A 223 0.55 -32.98 10.59
CA ALA A 223 0.46 -32.65 9.17
C ALA A 223 -0.97 -32.25 8.76
N GLU A 224 -1.99 -32.96 9.24
CA GLU A 224 -3.40 -32.62 9.03
C GLU A 224 -3.75 -31.25 9.63
N GLN A 225 -3.29 -30.96 10.85
CA GLN A 225 -3.49 -29.65 11.49
C GLN A 225 -2.82 -28.52 10.70
N ARG A 226 -1.60 -28.73 10.19
CA ARG A 226 -0.89 -27.75 9.37
C ARG A 226 -1.65 -27.48 8.07
N LEU A 227 -2.05 -28.52 7.34
CA LEU A 227 -2.80 -28.41 6.08
C LEU A 227 -4.16 -27.73 6.27
N ALA A 228 -4.88 -28.04 7.36
CA ALA A 228 -6.12 -27.37 7.70
C ALA A 228 -5.91 -25.87 8.02
N GLY A 229 -4.84 -25.55 8.76
CA GLY A 229 -4.41 -24.18 9.04
C GLY A 229 -4.09 -23.39 7.77
N THR A 230 -3.39 -24.00 6.80
CA THR A 230 -3.06 -23.36 5.51
C THR A 230 -4.31 -23.09 4.69
N LYS A 231 -5.26 -24.03 4.65
CA LYS A 231 -6.52 -23.85 3.92
C LYS A 231 -7.40 -22.76 4.52
N SER A 232 -7.45 -22.66 5.86
CA SER A 232 -8.15 -21.57 6.53
C SER A 232 -7.49 -20.22 6.24
N ALA A 233 -6.16 -20.17 6.26
CA ALA A 233 -5.41 -18.94 5.96
C ALA A 233 -5.64 -18.46 4.52
N GLU A 234 -5.67 -19.37 3.55
CA GLU A 234 -5.98 -19.04 2.16
C GLU A 234 -7.39 -18.45 2.03
N GLN A 235 -8.40 -19.09 2.63
CA GLN A 235 -9.79 -18.61 2.59
C GLN A 235 -9.94 -17.21 3.20
N ASP A 236 -9.31 -17.00 4.36
CA ASP A 236 -9.35 -15.72 5.05
C ASP A 236 -8.60 -14.63 4.24
N ALA A 237 -7.45 -14.96 3.63
CA ALA A 237 -6.70 -14.04 2.80
C ALA A 237 -7.41 -13.71 1.47
N ASP A 238 -8.07 -14.70 0.85
CA ASP A 238 -8.93 -14.49 -0.33
C ASP A 238 -10.09 -13.56 -0.03
N ALA A 239 -10.68 -13.66 1.17
CA ALA A 239 -11.72 -12.73 1.60
C ALA A 239 -11.19 -11.28 1.69
N LEU A 240 -9.97 -11.09 2.22
CA LEU A 240 -9.31 -9.78 2.24
C LEU A 240 -9.03 -9.25 0.82
N ARG A 241 -8.52 -10.10 -0.08
CA ARG A 241 -8.25 -9.72 -1.49
C ARG A 241 -9.54 -9.32 -2.21
N THR A 242 -10.61 -10.07 -2.01
CA THR A 242 -11.91 -9.81 -2.64
C THR A 242 -12.46 -8.46 -2.20
N ILE A 243 -12.44 -8.18 -0.89
CA ILE A 243 -12.87 -6.88 -0.38
C ILE A 243 -11.96 -5.76 -0.87
N TYR A 244 -10.65 -5.96 -0.85
CA TYR A 244 -9.72 -4.97 -1.38
C TYR A 244 -10.06 -4.62 -2.83
N GLN A 245 -10.27 -5.61 -3.71
CA GLN A 245 -10.59 -5.37 -5.11
C GLN A 245 -11.92 -4.65 -5.29
N GLU A 246 -12.96 -5.06 -4.55
CA GLU A 246 -14.27 -4.44 -4.57
C GLU A 246 -14.20 -2.96 -4.16
N TYR A 247 -13.54 -2.67 -3.04
CA TYR A 247 -13.46 -1.31 -2.50
C TYR A 247 -12.43 -0.45 -3.20
N ASP A 248 -11.37 -1.02 -3.76
CA ASP A 248 -10.38 -0.28 -4.53
C ASP A 248 -11.02 0.31 -5.79
N ALA A 249 -11.78 -0.51 -6.53
CA ALA A 249 -12.48 -0.07 -7.74
C ALA A 249 -13.56 0.98 -7.45
N GLN A 250 -14.27 0.87 -6.33
CA GLN A 250 -15.41 1.74 -6.01
C GLN A 250 -15.02 3.00 -5.21
N TYR A 251 -14.02 2.91 -4.34
CA TYR A 251 -13.73 3.92 -3.34
C TYR A 251 -12.24 4.29 -3.28
N PHE A 252 -11.33 3.35 -3.01
CA PHE A 252 -9.93 3.69 -2.68
C PHE A 252 -9.20 4.36 -3.85
N SER A 253 -9.25 3.77 -5.05
CA SER A 253 -8.62 4.36 -6.23
C SER A 253 -9.34 5.63 -6.70
N PRO A 254 -10.68 5.66 -6.84
CA PRO A 254 -11.39 6.89 -7.22
C PRO A 254 -11.10 8.07 -6.30
N VAL A 255 -11.10 7.88 -4.97
CA VAL A 255 -10.84 8.95 -4.00
C VAL A 255 -9.34 9.33 -3.94
N ASN A 256 -8.42 8.46 -4.33
CA ASN A 256 -6.99 8.83 -4.31
C ASN A 256 -6.49 9.40 -5.64
N ASN A 257 -7.16 9.10 -6.75
CA ASN A 257 -6.73 9.52 -8.10
C ASN A 257 -7.41 10.80 -8.60
N LEU A 258 -8.41 11.33 -7.89
CA LEU A 258 -9.00 12.62 -8.23
C LEU A 258 -7.98 13.74 -7.94
N SER A 259 -7.59 14.47 -8.98
CA SER A 259 -6.81 15.72 -8.80
C SER A 259 -7.74 16.79 -8.23
N TYR A 260 -7.49 17.17 -6.99
CA TYR A 260 -8.32 18.08 -6.19
C TYR A 260 -7.89 19.54 -6.22
N GLU A 261 -6.79 19.85 -6.89
CA GLU A 261 -6.11 21.13 -6.70
C GLU A 261 -6.99 22.33 -7.08
N HIS A 262 -7.99 22.16 -7.97
CA HIS A 262 -8.77 23.30 -8.48
C HIS A 262 -10.27 23.04 -8.79
N ALA A 263 -10.85 21.90 -8.42
CA ALA A 263 -12.23 21.58 -8.79
C ALA A 263 -13.09 21.22 -7.57
N VAL A 264 -13.96 22.16 -7.18
CA VAL A 264 -14.92 22.02 -6.08
C VAL A 264 -15.81 20.79 -6.26
N GLU A 265 -16.26 20.53 -7.49
CA GLU A 265 -17.11 19.40 -7.82
C GLU A 265 -16.43 18.07 -7.50
N LYS A 266 -15.13 17.95 -7.79
CA LYS A 266 -14.34 16.74 -7.49
C LYS A 266 -14.13 16.55 -5.99
N ILE A 267 -13.98 17.65 -5.24
CA ILE A 267 -13.88 17.59 -3.78
C ILE A 267 -15.20 17.08 -3.18
N ILE A 268 -16.34 17.59 -3.67
CA ILE A 268 -17.67 17.14 -3.24
C ILE A 268 -17.89 15.66 -3.60
N GLU A 269 -17.53 15.25 -4.82
CA GLU A 269 -17.59 13.86 -5.24
C GLU A 269 -16.80 12.93 -4.31
N ALA A 270 -15.58 13.34 -3.93
CA ALA A 270 -14.75 12.58 -3.01
C ALA A 270 -15.35 12.45 -1.61
N PHE A 271 -15.96 13.51 -1.06
CA PHE A 271 -16.68 13.41 0.20
C PHE A 271 -17.86 12.44 0.13
N ASN A 272 -18.60 12.44 -0.98
CA ASN A 272 -19.71 11.51 -1.18
C ASN A 272 -19.24 10.05 -1.25
N LEU A 273 -18.12 9.78 -1.92
CA LEU A 273 -17.51 8.45 -1.96
C LEU A 273 -16.97 8.04 -0.58
N PHE A 274 -16.33 8.97 0.13
CA PHE A 274 -15.83 8.75 1.48
C PHE A 274 -16.97 8.43 2.46
N GLU A 275 -18.11 9.11 2.37
CA GLU A 275 -19.29 8.84 3.22
C GLU A 275 -19.83 7.43 2.99
N LYS A 276 -19.92 6.99 1.73
CA LYS A 276 -20.34 5.62 1.38
C LYS A 276 -19.38 4.57 1.92
N TYR A 277 -18.06 4.78 1.77
CA TYR A 277 -17.05 3.94 2.37
C TYR A 277 -17.17 3.89 3.90
N SER A 278 -17.34 5.06 4.54
CA SER A 278 -17.37 5.19 5.99
C SER A 278 -18.54 4.44 6.64
N ALA A 279 -19.67 4.31 5.92
CA ALA A 279 -20.81 3.52 6.37
C ALA A 279 -20.48 2.02 6.54
N ASP A 280 -19.55 1.50 5.73
CA ASP A 280 -19.13 0.09 5.75
C ASP A 280 -17.79 -0.15 6.45
N LYS A 281 -17.07 0.91 6.84
CA LYS A 281 -15.70 0.81 7.41
C LYS A 281 -15.62 -0.20 8.55
N GLY A 282 -16.59 -0.18 9.47
CA GLY A 282 -16.60 -1.08 10.63
C GLY A 282 -16.65 -2.58 10.27
N ARG A 283 -17.22 -2.94 9.11
CA ARG A 283 -17.20 -4.32 8.60
C ARG A 283 -15.80 -4.74 8.18
N ILE A 284 -15.08 -3.85 7.49
CA ILE A 284 -13.72 -4.10 6.99
C ILE A 284 -12.74 -4.14 8.17
N GLU A 285 -12.87 -3.21 9.11
CA GLU A 285 -12.09 -3.19 10.36
C GLU A 285 -12.24 -4.51 11.12
N LYS A 286 -13.48 -5.01 11.27
CA LYS A 286 -13.73 -6.29 11.92
C LYS A 286 -13.02 -7.44 11.19
N MET A 287 -13.08 -7.49 9.86
CA MET A 287 -12.40 -8.54 9.10
C MET A 287 -10.88 -8.48 9.25
N LEU A 288 -10.28 -7.29 9.30
CA LEU A 288 -8.86 -7.14 9.61
C LEU A 288 -8.54 -7.60 11.03
N VAL A 289 -9.31 -7.18 12.04
CA VAL A 289 -9.09 -7.59 13.43
C VAL A 289 -9.22 -9.12 13.60
N ASP A 290 -10.24 -9.73 12.99
CA ASP A 290 -10.43 -11.17 13.01
C ASP A 290 -9.25 -11.89 12.34
N PHE A 291 -8.74 -11.37 11.21
CA PHE A 291 -7.55 -11.90 10.54
C PHE A 291 -6.28 -11.75 11.38
N GLU A 292 -6.05 -10.55 11.94
CA GLU A 292 -4.89 -10.23 12.77
C GLU A 292 -4.84 -11.08 14.04
N SER A 293 -6.01 -11.38 14.64
CA SER A 293 -6.11 -12.25 15.81
C SER A 293 -5.66 -13.69 15.55
N LYS A 294 -5.79 -14.17 14.30
CA LYS A 294 -5.42 -15.53 13.90
C LYS A 294 -3.98 -15.63 13.42
N TYR A 295 -3.51 -14.63 12.67
CA TYR A 295 -2.28 -14.73 11.87
C TYR A 295 -1.21 -13.71 12.23
N GLY A 296 -1.54 -12.69 13.02
CA GLY A 296 -0.63 -11.61 13.45
C GLY A 296 -0.98 -10.25 12.86
N ASP A 297 -0.46 -9.20 13.49
CA ASP A 297 -0.77 -7.78 13.22
C ASP A 297 0.29 -7.07 12.35
N THR A 298 1.26 -7.84 11.86
CA THR A 298 2.28 -7.38 10.93
C THR A 298 2.44 -8.37 9.79
N ARG A 299 2.83 -7.86 8.61
CA ARG A 299 3.09 -8.70 7.43
C ARG A 299 4.05 -9.84 7.73
N GLN A 300 5.11 -9.59 8.49
CA GLN A 300 6.08 -10.61 8.87
C GLN A 300 5.44 -11.73 9.70
N GLN A 301 4.60 -11.40 10.68
CA GLN A 301 3.90 -12.40 11.48
C GLN A 301 2.93 -13.22 10.63
N VAL A 302 2.18 -12.58 9.73
CA VAL A 302 1.25 -13.26 8.81
C VAL A 302 2.00 -14.21 7.86
N ASP A 303 3.09 -13.74 7.25
CA ASP A 303 3.91 -14.57 6.35
C ASP A 303 4.50 -15.78 7.10
N GLN A 304 4.93 -15.59 8.37
CA GLN A 304 5.47 -16.66 9.21
C GLN A 304 4.40 -17.65 9.68
N SER A 305 3.22 -17.16 10.07
CA SER A 305 2.14 -18.00 10.63
C SER A 305 1.44 -18.81 9.56
N THR A 306 1.30 -18.24 8.36
CA THR A 306 0.59 -18.88 7.25
C THR A 306 1.51 -19.64 6.30
N GLY A 307 2.80 -19.31 6.26
CA GLY A 307 3.77 -19.90 5.35
C GLY A 307 3.68 -19.40 3.90
N ASP A 308 2.87 -18.37 3.62
CA ASP A 308 2.73 -17.78 2.28
C ASP A 308 2.75 -16.24 2.33
N MET A 309 3.68 -15.65 1.57
CA MET A 309 3.81 -14.19 1.43
C MET A 309 2.59 -13.53 0.75
N ALA A 310 1.79 -14.27 0.00
CA ALA A 310 0.59 -13.76 -0.64
C ALA A 310 -0.50 -13.40 0.39
N HIS A 311 -0.50 -14.04 1.57
CA HIS A 311 -1.43 -13.74 2.66
C HIS A 311 -1.07 -12.41 3.34
N GLY A 312 0.20 -12.21 3.70
CA GLY A 312 0.63 -10.95 4.31
C GLY A 312 0.49 -9.76 3.37
N ARG A 313 0.63 -9.95 2.05
CA ARG A 313 0.35 -8.90 1.04
C ARG A 313 -1.13 -8.53 0.99
N ALA A 314 -2.04 -9.50 1.06
CA ALA A 314 -3.48 -9.23 1.05
C ALA A 314 -3.89 -8.35 2.23
N TRP A 315 -3.41 -8.72 3.42
CA TRP A 315 -3.57 -7.92 4.64
C TRP A 315 -2.97 -6.52 4.51
N GLU A 316 -1.72 -6.40 4.06
CA GLU A 316 -1.00 -5.12 3.97
C GLU A 316 -1.68 -4.15 3.01
N ASN A 317 -2.14 -4.64 1.85
CA ASN A 317 -2.81 -3.81 0.85
C ASN A 317 -4.11 -3.21 1.39
N LEU A 318 -4.95 -4.03 2.04
CA LEU A 318 -6.21 -3.56 2.62
C LEU A 318 -5.98 -2.56 3.75
N LYS A 319 -5.04 -2.85 4.66
CA LYS A 319 -4.70 -1.96 5.77
C LYS A 319 -4.20 -0.59 5.28
N ARG A 320 -3.25 -0.58 4.34
CA ARG A 320 -2.74 0.67 3.75
C ARG A 320 -3.83 1.47 3.04
N ALA A 321 -4.75 0.81 2.35
CA ALA A 321 -5.86 1.48 1.68
C ALA A 321 -6.80 2.16 2.69
N MET A 322 -7.11 1.48 3.80
CA MET A 322 -7.91 2.05 4.89
C MET A 322 -7.20 3.22 5.57
N ASP A 323 -5.90 3.09 5.86
CA ASP A 323 -5.11 4.18 6.44
C ASP A 323 -5.09 5.41 5.53
N SER A 324 -4.98 5.21 4.21
CA SER A 324 -5.07 6.28 3.22
C SER A 324 -6.44 6.96 3.23
N MET A 325 -7.51 6.18 3.36
CA MET A 325 -8.88 6.71 3.46
C MET A 325 -9.09 7.54 4.72
N ASP A 326 -8.47 7.17 5.85
CA ASP A 326 -8.57 7.94 7.10
C ASP A 326 -7.92 9.33 7.00
N GLN A 327 -7.01 9.53 6.05
CA GLN A 327 -6.40 10.82 5.76
C GLN A 327 -7.20 11.68 4.77
N VAL A 328 -8.22 11.12 4.10
CA VAL A 328 -9.01 11.83 3.07
C VAL A 328 -9.68 13.09 3.63
N PRO A 329 -10.36 13.07 4.80
CA PRO A 329 -11.04 14.26 5.30
C PRO A 329 -10.12 15.47 5.48
N ALA A 330 -8.94 15.27 6.08
CA ALA A 330 -7.95 16.32 6.28
C ALA A 330 -7.43 16.88 4.93
N ARG A 331 -7.11 15.98 3.99
CA ARG A 331 -6.64 16.35 2.64
C ARG A 331 -7.68 17.18 1.88
N LEU A 332 -8.94 16.76 1.90
CA LEU A 332 -10.03 17.46 1.22
C LEU A 332 -10.37 18.79 1.92
N ALA A 333 -10.27 18.86 3.24
CA ALA A 333 -10.49 20.10 3.99
C ALA A 333 -9.51 21.21 3.59
N GLN A 334 -8.24 20.84 3.37
CA GLN A 334 -7.23 21.78 2.88
C GLN A 334 -7.58 22.29 1.46
N GLY A 335 -8.03 21.40 0.57
CA GLY A 335 -8.51 21.77 -0.76
C GLY A 335 -9.73 22.71 -0.71
N LEU A 336 -10.72 22.40 0.13
CA LEU A 336 -11.89 23.27 0.35
C LEU A 336 -11.48 24.64 0.86
N LYS A 337 -10.56 24.70 1.83
CA LYS A 337 -10.08 25.98 2.36
C LYS A 337 -9.48 26.85 1.26
N SER A 338 -8.60 26.30 0.43
CA SER A 338 -7.99 27.05 -0.67
C SER A 338 -9.03 27.55 -1.67
N ALA A 339 -10.03 26.74 -2.00
CA ALA A 339 -11.12 27.14 -2.90
C ALA A 339 -11.98 28.27 -2.29
N ILE A 340 -12.32 28.15 -1.00
CA ILE A 340 -13.07 29.17 -0.26
C ILE A 340 -12.28 30.48 -0.17
N ASP A 341 -11.00 30.43 0.20
CA ASP A 341 -10.16 31.62 0.35
C ASP A 341 -10.06 32.38 -0.99
N LEU A 342 -9.89 31.65 -2.10
CA LEU A 342 -9.88 32.22 -3.45
C LEU A 342 -11.22 32.90 -3.80
N GLU A 343 -12.34 32.24 -3.52
CA GLU A 343 -13.65 32.83 -3.80
C GLU A 343 -13.92 34.07 -2.93
N LEU A 344 -13.57 34.03 -1.65
CA LEU A 344 -13.68 35.17 -0.73
C LEU A 344 -12.83 36.37 -1.20
N GLU A 345 -11.61 36.13 -1.69
CA GLU A 345 -10.76 37.20 -2.24
C GLU A 345 -11.40 37.84 -3.50
N MET A 346 -12.03 37.02 -4.33
CA MET A 346 -12.62 37.46 -5.60
C MET A 346 -13.99 38.12 -5.43
N LEU A 347 -14.74 37.81 -4.36
CA LEU A 347 -16.11 38.28 -4.11
C LEU A 347 -16.31 39.79 -4.37
N PRO A 348 -15.45 40.72 -3.86
CA PRO A 348 -15.65 42.15 -4.06
C PRO A 348 -15.52 42.60 -5.52
N ARG A 349 -14.80 41.82 -6.35
CA ARG A 349 -14.54 42.08 -7.76
C ARG A 349 -15.52 41.34 -8.69
N ARG A 350 -16.35 40.44 -8.15
CA ARG A 350 -17.36 39.72 -8.95
C ARG A 350 -18.44 40.68 -9.40
N HIS A 351 -18.92 40.44 -10.61
CA HIS A 351 -20.08 41.13 -11.14
C HIS A 351 -21.33 40.85 -10.29
N ASP A 352 -22.14 41.87 -10.06
CA ASP A 352 -23.33 41.88 -9.21
C ASP A 352 -24.21 40.62 -9.33
N PHE A 353 -24.52 40.23 -10.56
CA PHE A 353 -25.45 39.13 -10.84
C PHE A 353 -24.94 37.75 -10.42
N TYR A 354 -23.62 37.60 -10.23
CA TYR A 354 -23.00 36.36 -9.78
C TYR A 354 -22.61 36.40 -8.31
N ARG A 355 -22.48 37.59 -7.71
CA ARG A 355 -21.96 37.73 -6.35
C ARG A 355 -22.82 37.00 -5.31
N LEU A 356 -24.15 37.13 -5.41
CA LEU A 356 -25.08 36.44 -4.49
C LEU A 356 -25.03 34.91 -4.65
N GLU A 357 -24.92 34.42 -5.88
CA GLU A 357 -24.77 33.00 -6.16
C GLU A 357 -23.47 32.44 -5.56
N ARG A 358 -22.36 33.20 -5.68
CA ARG A 358 -21.09 32.81 -5.06
C ARG A 358 -21.15 32.79 -3.53
N HIS A 359 -21.91 33.68 -2.88
CA HIS A 359 -22.15 33.59 -1.43
C HIS A 359 -22.81 32.26 -1.04
N GLU A 360 -23.84 31.85 -1.78
CA GLU A 360 -24.54 30.58 -1.54
C GLU A 360 -23.62 29.38 -1.76
N GLU A 361 -22.77 29.41 -2.78
CA GLU A 361 -21.77 28.38 -3.02
C GLU A 361 -20.72 28.29 -1.92
N ILE A 362 -20.13 29.41 -1.50
CA ILE A 362 -19.18 29.44 -0.38
C ILE A 362 -19.84 28.86 0.88
N GLY A 363 -21.08 29.24 1.17
CA GLY A 363 -21.85 28.66 2.28
C GLY A 363 -22.01 27.15 2.19
N LYS A 364 -22.26 26.60 0.99
CA LYS A 364 -22.28 25.14 0.77
C LYS A 364 -20.91 24.52 1.07
N LEU A 365 -19.81 25.10 0.59
CA LEU A 365 -18.46 24.57 0.85
C LEU A 365 -18.10 24.57 2.33
N VAL A 366 -18.46 25.63 3.06
CA VAL A 366 -18.33 25.69 4.52
C VAL A 366 -19.11 24.57 5.20
N SER A 367 -20.33 24.27 4.73
CA SER A 367 -21.12 23.17 5.28
C SER A 367 -20.48 21.78 5.07
N TYR A 368 -19.83 21.57 3.91
CA TYR A 368 -19.07 20.33 3.65
C TYR A 368 -17.90 20.19 4.62
N GLN A 369 -17.11 21.25 4.83
CA GLN A 369 -16.01 21.16 5.80
C GLN A 369 -16.52 20.93 7.22
N LYS A 370 -17.56 21.64 7.67
CA LYS A 370 -18.15 21.44 9.00
C LYS A 370 -18.63 19.98 9.20
N LYS A 371 -19.16 19.35 8.14
CA LYS A 371 -19.65 17.96 8.18
C LYS A 371 -18.51 16.94 8.25
N TYR A 372 -17.51 17.05 7.37
CA TYR A 372 -16.54 15.96 7.17
C TYR A 372 -15.18 16.18 7.82
N ALA A 373 -14.81 17.43 8.10
CA ALA A 373 -13.54 17.78 8.76
C ALA A 373 -13.74 18.81 9.88
N PRO A 374 -14.58 18.52 10.88
CA PRO A 374 -14.89 19.46 11.96
C PRO A 374 -13.69 19.80 12.85
N GLN A 375 -12.70 18.91 12.88
CA GLN A 375 -11.50 19.05 13.71
C GLN A 375 -10.40 19.88 13.05
N GLU A 376 -10.52 20.22 11.76
CA GLU A 376 -9.51 21.00 11.03
C GLU A 376 -9.69 22.50 11.34
N PRO A 377 -8.82 23.12 12.17
CA PRO A 377 -8.91 24.55 12.45
C PRO A 377 -8.33 25.32 11.26
N GLY A 378 -9.03 26.34 10.75
CA GLY A 378 -8.42 27.20 9.73
C GLY A 378 -9.32 28.07 8.88
N MET A 379 -10.64 28.02 9.05
CA MET A 379 -11.53 28.81 8.22
C MET A 379 -11.74 30.25 8.72
N GLY A 380 -11.41 30.56 9.98
CA GLY A 380 -11.82 31.83 10.57
C GLY A 380 -13.35 31.97 10.61
N ASP A 381 -13.85 33.17 10.88
CA ASP A 381 -15.29 33.44 10.88
C ASP A 381 -15.78 33.81 9.47
N ILE A 382 -15.88 32.81 8.59
CA ILE A 382 -16.36 33.00 7.20
C ILE A 382 -17.78 33.58 7.20
N ASP A 383 -18.61 33.13 8.13
CA ASP A 383 -19.99 33.61 8.24
C ASP A 383 -20.01 35.13 8.47
N ALA A 384 -19.11 35.67 9.31
CA ALA A 384 -18.92 37.11 9.47
C ALA A 384 -18.33 37.80 8.23
N VAL A 385 -17.40 37.17 7.51
CA VAL A 385 -16.83 37.72 6.27
C VAL A 385 -17.92 37.87 5.20
N LEU A 386 -18.73 36.83 4.98
CA LEU A 386 -19.86 36.86 4.06
C LEU A 386 -20.90 37.90 4.50
N ALA A 387 -21.26 37.95 5.79
CA ALA A 387 -22.20 38.95 6.29
C ALA A 387 -21.69 40.40 6.06
N SER A 388 -20.40 40.64 6.25
CA SER A 388 -19.76 41.94 5.99
C SER A 388 -19.78 42.29 4.50
N ASP A 389 -19.41 41.35 3.62
CA ASP A 389 -19.43 41.53 2.17
C ASP A 389 -20.83 41.85 1.66
N LEU A 390 -21.83 41.07 2.08
CA LEU A 390 -23.23 41.26 1.69
C LEU A 390 -23.75 42.62 2.15
N LYS A 391 -23.42 43.05 3.37
CA LYS A 391 -23.78 44.38 3.87
C LYS A 391 -23.18 45.50 2.99
N GLN A 392 -21.91 45.38 2.59
CA GLN A 392 -21.28 46.36 1.71
C GLN A 392 -21.91 46.36 0.32
N PHE A 393 -22.23 45.19 -0.21
CA PHE A 393 -22.90 45.03 -1.49
C PHE A 393 -24.29 45.67 -1.52
N GLU A 394 -25.13 45.38 -0.51
CA GLU A 394 -26.45 45.97 -0.34
C GLU A 394 -26.36 47.51 -0.19
N GLN A 395 -25.38 48.01 0.57
CA GLN A 395 -25.13 49.46 0.66
C GLN A 395 -24.76 50.08 -0.69
N ALA A 396 -23.97 49.38 -1.52
CA ALA A 396 -23.65 49.85 -2.86
C ALA A 396 -24.90 49.92 -3.76
N ILE A 397 -25.76 48.90 -3.71
CA ILE A 397 -27.05 48.87 -4.40
C ILE A 397 -27.95 50.03 -3.92
N ASP A 398 -28.01 50.24 -2.60
CA ASP A 398 -28.81 51.31 -1.99
C ASP A 398 -28.34 52.72 -2.34
N ARG A 399 -27.06 52.90 -2.67
CA ARG A 399 -26.51 54.19 -3.13
C ARG A 399 -26.74 54.46 -4.61
N ARG A 400 -27.01 53.43 -5.43
CA ARG A 400 -27.25 53.60 -6.86
C ARG A 400 -28.61 54.23 -7.11
N GLU A 401 -28.65 55.16 -8.05
CA GLU A 401 -29.86 55.88 -8.44
C GLU A 401 -30.25 55.57 -9.88
N TRP A 402 -31.54 55.67 -10.18
CA TRP A 402 -32.04 55.63 -11.56
C TRP A 402 -31.93 57.04 -12.16
N PRO A 403 -31.15 57.24 -13.23
CA PRO A 403 -30.86 58.58 -13.73
C PRO A 403 -32.08 59.19 -14.42
N ALA A 404 -32.07 60.52 -14.55
CA ALA A 404 -33.03 61.21 -15.40
C ALA A 404 -32.77 60.89 -16.88
N CYS A 405 -33.83 60.81 -17.68
CA CYS A 405 -33.72 60.61 -19.13
C CYS A 405 -33.20 61.88 -19.81
N GLN A 406 -32.14 61.78 -20.61
CA GLN A 406 -31.54 62.90 -21.34
C GLN A 406 -32.16 63.14 -22.72
N GLY A 407 -32.80 62.12 -23.31
CA GLY A 407 -33.44 62.20 -24.62
C GLY A 407 -34.94 62.52 -24.58
N ASN A 408 -35.55 62.61 -25.76
CA ASN A 408 -36.97 62.94 -25.90
C ASN A 408 -37.89 61.75 -25.54
N ILE A 409 -39.17 62.05 -25.31
CA ILE A 409 -40.18 61.07 -24.88
C ILE A 409 -40.43 60.01 -25.97
N SER A 410 -40.39 60.39 -27.25
CA SER A 410 -40.65 59.49 -28.37
C SER A 410 -39.58 58.39 -28.48
N ASP A 411 -38.32 58.77 -28.39
CA ASP A 411 -37.18 57.85 -28.45
C ASP A 411 -37.18 56.90 -27.24
N ARG A 412 -37.47 57.43 -26.05
CA ARG A 412 -37.58 56.64 -24.82
C ARG A 412 -38.70 55.61 -24.94
N GLN A 413 -39.87 56.02 -25.44
CA GLN A 413 -41.02 55.15 -25.64
C GLN A 413 -40.72 54.08 -26.69
N GLY A 414 -40.09 54.45 -27.81
CA GLY A 414 -39.67 53.49 -28.84
C GLY A 414 -38.68 52.44 -28.31
N ALA A 415 -37.74 52.83 -27.45
CA ALA A 415 -36.81 51.90 -26.81
C ALA A 415 -37.54 50.97 -25.83
N LEU A 416 -38.49 51.50 -25.06
CA LEU A 416 -39.30 50.70 -24.14
C LEU A 416 -40.14 49.66 -24.89
N ASP A 417 -40.78 50.05 -25.99
CA ASP A 417 -41.62 49.16 -26.80
C ASP A 417 -40.78 48.08 -27.48
N TYR A 418 -39.60 48.44 -27.98
CA TYR A 418 -38.62 47.48 -28.50
C TYR A 418 -38.32 46.39 -27.45
N PHE A 419 -37.88 46.78 -26.24
CA PHE A 419 -37.52 45.80 -25.21
C PHE A 419 -38.70 44.99 -24.67
N LYS A 420 -39.91 45.55 -24.64
CA LYS A 420 -41.11 44.79 -24.28
C LYS A 420 -41.40 43.67 -25.29
N GLN A 421 -41.12 43.90 -26.58
CA GLN A 421 -41.35 42.91 -27.64
C GLN A 421 -40.19 41.92 -27.78
N THR A 422 -38.96 42.33 -27.48
CA THR A 422 -37.78 41.46 -27.58
C THR A 422 -37.48 40.77 -26.25
N TRP A 423 -36.93 41.51 -25.28
CA TRP A 423 -36.47 40.96 -24.01
C TRP A 423 -37.63 40.53 -23.11
N GLY A 424 -38.73 41.29 -23.09
CA GLY A 424 -39.91 41.02 -22.27
C GLY A 424 -40.73 39.80 -22.72
N GLN A 425 -40.57 39.36 -23.97
CA GLN A 425 -41.22 38.16 -24.50
C GLN A 425 -40.27 36.96 -24.60
N ASN A 426 -39.00 37.12 -24.21
CA ASN A 426 -38.03 36.03 -24.26
C ASN A 426 -38.29 34.99 -23.14
N PRO A 427 -38.67 33.73 -23.48
CA PRO A 427 -38.98 32.71 -22.49
C PRO A 427 -37.75 32.24 -21.69
N ASP A 428 -36.53 32.39 -22.21
CA ASP A 428 -35.31 31.87 -21.58
C ASP A 428 -34.92 32.65 -20.30
N HIS A 429 -35.39 33.89 -20.20
CA HIS A 429 -35.07 34.76 -19.06
C HIS A 429 -36.30 35.25 -18.30
N ASN A 430 -37.47 35.26 -18.96
CA ASN A 430 -38.75 35.66 -18.37
C ASN A 430 -38.66 37.04 -17.68
N TYR A 431 -38.07 38.01 -18.38
CA TYR A 431 -37.86 39.35 -17.87
C TYR A 431 -39.18 40.14 -17.84
N GLN A 432 -39.47 40.78 -16.71
CA GLN A 432 -40.37 41.93 -16.71
C GLN A 432 -39.57 43.19 -17.03
N VAL A 433 -39.90 43.86 -18.13
CA VAL A 433 -39.35 45.18 -18.45
C VAL A 433 -39.97 46.23 -17.54
N LEU A 434 -39.13 46.91 -16.74
CA LEU A 434 -39.55 47.93 -15.78
C LEU A 434 -39.49 49.34 -16.36
N GLY A 435 -38.46 49.64 -17.16
CA GLY A 435 -38.32 50.97 -17.76
C GLY A 435 -37.02 51.14 -18.54
N THR A 436 -36.98 52.21 -19.32
CA THR A 436 -35.81 52.65 -20.09
C THR A 436 -35.51 54.11 -19.81
N VAL A 437 -34.24 54.51 -19.95
CA VAL A 437 -33.80 55.91 -19.97
C VAL A 437 -32.72 56.10 -21.01
N ILE A 438 -32.73 57.25 -21.68
CA ILE A 438 -31.68 57.64 -22.63
C ILE A 438 -30.55 58.30 -21.85
N THR A 439 -29.32 57.86 -22.07
CA THR A 439 -28.14 58.29 -21.31
C THR A 439 -27.17 59.15 -22.08
N GLY A 440 -27.43 59.40 -23.36
CA GLY A 440 -26.60 60.25 -24.21
C GLY A 440 -27.18 60.43 -25.59
N GLU A 441 -26.37 61.05 -26.45
CA GLU A 441 -26.76 61.44 -27.80
C GLU A 441 -26.74 60.26 -28.79
N TRP A 442 -27.47 60.43 -29.89
CA TRP A 442 -27.39 59.54 -31.04
C TRP A 442 -25.96 59.47 -31.61
N SER A 443 -25.58 58.30 -32.08
CA SER A 443 -24.25 58.04 -32.67
C SER A 443 -24.36 57.22 -33.95
N VAL A 444 -23.42 57.40 -34.87
CA VAL A 444 -23.28 56.54 -36.05
C VAL A 444 -22.73 55.20 -35.60
N GLN A 445 -23.48 54.12 -35.88
CA GLN A 445 -23.08 52.76 -35.53
C GLN A 445 -22.45 52.03 -36.71
N GLU A 446 -22.90 52.34 -37.93
CA GLU A 446 -22.39 51.69 -39.14
C GLU A 446 -22.38 52.67 -40.32
N ARG A 447 -21.43 52.45 -41.24
CA ARG A 447 -21.26 53.21 -42.47
C ARG A 447 -21.14 52.27 -43.66
N ASP A 448 -21.65 52.70 -44.81
CA ASP A 448 -21.43 52.00 -46.08
C ASP A 448 -19.97 52.10 -46.56
N LEU A 449 -19.66 51.41 -47.67
CA LEU A 449 -18.33 51.44 -48.30
C LEU A 449 -17.90 52.85 -48.78
N THR A 450 -18.83 53.80 -48.87
CA THR A 450 -18.57 55.20 -49.24
C THR A 450 -18.44 56.12 -48.02
N GLY A 451 -18.54 55.56 -46.81
CA GLY A 451 -18.44 56.29 -45.54
C GLY A 451 -19.73 56.98 -45.10
N ARG A 452 -20.87 56.75 -45.75
CA ARG A 452 -22.17 57.35 -45.36
C ARG A 452 -22.79 56.55 -44.21
N PRO A 453 -23.38 57.20 -43.19
CA PRO A 453 -24.11 56.48 -42.14
C PRO A 453 -25.24 55.63 -42.73
N VAL A 454 -25.31 54.35 -42.32
CA VAL A 454 -26.42 53.44 -42.65
C VAL A 454 -27.18 52.97 -41.42
N MET A 455 -26.65 53.22 -40.23
CA MET A 455 -27.30 52.86 -38.96
C MET A 455 -26.94 53.85 -37.86
N TYR A 456 -27.94 54.24 -37.07
CA TYR A 456 -27.74 55.04 -35.87
C TYR A 456 -28.01 54.22 -34.61
N GLY A 457 -27.36 54.60 -33.52
CA GLY A 457 -27.52 53.99 -32.21
C GLY A 457 -27.77 55.03 -31.13
N LEU A 458 -28.61 54.67 -30.17
CA LEU A 458 -28.97 55.49 -29.03
C LEU A 458 -28.56 54.77 -27.73
N PRO A 459 -27.68 55.37 -26.91
CA PRO A 459 -27.31 54.78 -25.61
C PRO A 459 -28.49 54.87 -24.63
N VAL A 460 -28.81 53.74 -24.01
CA VAL A 460 -29.92 53.62 -23.07
C VAL A 460 -29.53 52.77 -21.86
N LEU A 461 -30.18 53.00 -20.72
CA LEU A 461 -30.29 51.98 -19.68
C LEU A 461 -31.62 51.28 -19.80
N LEU A 462 -31.59 49.96 -19.65
CA LEU A 462 -32.77 49.12 -19.52
C LEU A 462 -32.81 48.55 -18.10
N ALA A 463 -33.92 48.79 -17.40
CA ALA A 463 -34.23 48.09 -16.16
C ALA A 463 -35.19 46.93 -16.44
N VAL A 464 -34.78 45.73 -16.05
CA VAL A 464 -35.62 44.53 -16.06
C VAL A 464 -35.60 43.86 -14.70
N GLN A 465 -36.53 42.93 -14.49
CA GLN A 465 -36.61 42.14 -13.26
C GLN A 465 -36.94 40.69 -13.59
N LYS A 466 -36.15 39.76 -13.04
CA LYS A 466 -36.50 38.33 -13.01
C LYS A 466 -37.39 38.01 -11.82
N PRO A 467 -38.12 36.88 -11.83
CA PRO A 467 -38.87 36.42 -10.67
C PRO A 467 -38.03 36.36 -9.39
N GLU A 468 -36.79 35.84 -9.44
CA GLU A 468 -35.94 35.77 -8.25
C GLU A 468 -35.48 37.14 -7.72
N ASP A 469 -35.25 38.12 -8.59
CA ASP A 469 -34.83 39.47 -8.20
C ASP A 469 -36.01 40.25 -7.58
N ARG A 470 -37.23 39.99 -8.05
CA ARG A 470 -38.46 40.60 -7.51
C ARG A 470 -38.62 40.28 -6.03
N ALA A 471 -38.38 39.02 -5.63
CA ALA A 471 -38.45 38.61 -4.23
C ALA A 471 -37.46 39.39 -3.34
N LYS A 472 -36.35 39.87 -3.91
CA LYS A 472 -35.31 40.66 -3.22
C LYS A 472 -35.51 42.18 -3.39
N GLY A 473 -36.55 42.62 -4.09
CA GLY A 473 -36.78 44.04 -4.40
C GLY A 473 -35.72 44.66 -5.30
N LEU A 474 -35.06 43.85 -6.13
CA LEU A 474 -33.97 44.26 -7.02
C LEU A 474 -34.43 44.34 -8.48
N ALA A 475 -33.79 45.22 -9.24
CA ALA A 475 -33.89 45.34 -10.69
C ALA A 475 -32.49 45.21 -11.29
N ARG A 476 -32.37 44.47 -12.40
CA ARG A 476 -31.17 44.40 -13.22
C ARG A 476 -31.17 45.57 -14.18
N VAL A 477 -30.12 46.37 -14.14
CA VAL A 477 -29.90 47.47 -15.07
C VAL A 477 -28.81 47.06 -16.06
N PHE A 478 -29.12 47.19 -17.35
CA PHE A 478 -28.18 46.95 -18.43
C PHE A 478 -27.84 48.27 -19.11
N ILE A 479 -26.56 48.51 -19.35
CA ILE A 479 -26.08 49.61 -20.18
C ILE A 479 -26.08 49.13 -21.63
N LEU A 480 -26.91 49.73 -22.46
CA LEU A 480 -27.19 49.25 -23.81
C LEU A 480 -27.00 50.36 -24.85
N THR A 481 -26.86 49.94 -26.11
CA THR A 481 -27.12 50.80 -27.27
C THR A 481 -28.17 50.14 -28.14
N VAL A 482 -29.32 50.80 -28.34
CA VAL A 482 -30.36 50.35 -29.29
C VAL A 482 -30.10 50.95 -30.66
N ARG A 483 -30.35 50.21 -31.74
CA ARG A 483 -30.02 50.63 -33.11
C ARG A 483 -31.22 50.61 -34.04
N THR A 484 -31.19 51.54 -34.99
CA THR A 484 -32.16 51.63 -36.08
C THR A 484 -31.96 50.46 -37.07
N PRO A 485 -32.94 50.18 -37.94
CA PRO A 485 -32.70 49.36 -39.12
C PRO A 485 -31.55 49.93 -39.96
N GLU A 486 -30.81 49.04 -40.62
CA GLU A 486 -29.86 49.43 -41.66
C GLU A 486 -30.64 49.98 -42.88
N SER A 487 -30.24 51.14 -43.38
CA SER A 487 -30.90 51.79 -44.52
C SER A 487 -29.94 52.71 -45.28
N ALA A 488 -30.18 52.91 -46.58
CA ALA A 488 -29.47 53.91 -47.38
C ALA A 488 -29.79 55.36 -46.96
N SER A 489 -30.85 55.56 -46.17
CA SER A 489 -31.23 56.85 -45.60
C SER A 489 -31.74 56.61 -44.18
N PRO A 490 -30.84 56.31 -43.22
CA PRO A 490 -31.24 56.05 -41.85
C PRO A 490 -31.73 57.34 -41.19
N GLU A 491 -32.68 57.22 -40.27
CA GLU A 491 -33.21 58.34 -39.49
C GLU A 491 -32.92 58.12 -38.01
N MET A 492 -32.57 59.17 -37.26
CA MET A 492 -32.36 59.12 -35.81
C MET A 492 -33.70 59.09 -35.05
N LYS A 493 -34.48 58.04 -35.28
CA LYS A 493 -35.77 57.82 -34.61
C LYS A 493 -36.12 56.32 -34.56
N PRO A 494 -36.99 55.90 -33.64
CA PRO A 494 -37.59 54.55 -33.66
C PRO A 494 -38.34 54.27 -34.97
N PRO A 495 -38.56 52.99 -35.34
CA PRO A 495 -38.36 51.79 -34.52
C PRO A 495 -36.90 51.35 -34.42
N PHE A 496 -36.58 50.64 -33.35
CA PHE A 496 -35.29 49.95 -33.16
C PHE A 496 -35.41 48.49 -33.59
N THR A 497 -34.33 47.88 -34.08
CA THR A 497 -34.31 46.49 -34.56
C THR A 497 -33.26 45.63 -33.88
N SER A 498 -32.21 46.23 -33.33
CA SER A 498 -31.15 45.51 -32.63
C SER A 498 -30.63 46.29 -31.42
N ASP A 499 -29.92 45.60 -30.54
CA ASP A 499 -29.24 46.20 -29.40
C ASP A 499 -27.84 45.57 -29.19
N THR A 500 -27.00 46.24 -28.41
CA THR A 500 -25.78 45.64 -27.85
C THR A 500 -25.73 45.89 -26.36
N VAL A 501 -25.37 44.83 -25.63
CA VAL A 501 -25.25 44.82 -24.18
C VAL A 501 -23.83 45.13 -23.75
N GLY A 502 -23.68 46.15 -22.90
CA GLY A 502 -22.46 46.47 -22.19
C GLY A 502 -22.50 45.96 -20.75
N ASP A 503 -22.04 46.79 -19.81
CA ASP A 503 -22.04 46.44 -18.38
C ASP A 503 -23.45 46.35 -17.81
N SER A 504 -23.55 45.73 -16.63
CA SER A 504 -24.81 45.63 -15.90
C SER A 504 -24.61 45.66 -14.39
N TYR A 505 -25.67 45.97 -13.66
CA TYR A 505 -25.63 46.09 -12.21
C TYR A 505 -27.03 46.02 -11.59
N PHE A 506 -27.12 45.81 -10.28
CA PHE A 506 -28.38 45.88 -9.54
C PHE A 506 -28.71 47.29 -9.07
N VAL A 507 -30.01 47.62 -9.08
CA VAL A 507 -30.60 48.79 -8.39
C VAL A 507 -31.83 48.34 -7.62
N ARG A 508 -32.21 49.07 -6.57
CA ARG A 508 -33.51 48.87 -5.92
C ARG A 508 -34.64 49.12 -6.91
N ALA A 509 -35.53 48.14 -7.08
CA ALA A 509 -36.64 48.22 -8.04
C ALA A 509 -37.55 49.45 -7.79
N LYS A 510 -37.74 49.83 -6.52
CA LYS A 510 -38.50 51.03 -6.13
C LYS A 510 -37.93 52.37 -6.63
N LYS A 511 -36.68 52.38 -7.11
CA LYS A 511 -36.03 53.59 -7.64
C LYS A 511 -36.25 53.78 -9.15
N ILE A 512 -36.73 52.75 -9.85
CA ILE A 512 -37.01 52.82 -11.28
C ILE A 512 -38.27 53.69 -11.51
N LYS A 513 -38.18 54.64 -12.45
CA LYS A 513 -39.22 55.65 -12.73
C LYS A 513 -39.70 55.64 -14.16
#